data_AF-A0A1H1I1R0-F1
#
_entry.id   AF-A0A1H1I1R0-F1
#
_cell.length_a   1.000
_cell.length_b   1.000
_cell.length_c   1.000
_cell.angle_alpha   90.00
_cell.angle_beta   90.00
_cell.angle_gamma   90.00
#
_symmetry.space_group_name_H-M   'P 1'
#
loop_
_entity.id
_entity.type
_entity.pdbx_description
1 polymer ?
#
loop_
_entity_poly.entity_id
_entity_poly.type
_entity_poly.pdbx_seq_one_letter_code
_entity_poly.pdbx_strand_id
1 'polypeptide(L)' 'MAVVRCKDHAPKGRTRTYIAHVEPIGYPETAMVCGGKHCSAPGLIWLDEPEKVKYDCGERIFDAFVASAMKMRAKP' A
#
# COMPACT_ATOMS: atom_id res chain seq x y z
N MET A 1 3.50 5.73 6.52
CA MET A 1 3.07 6.17 5.18
C MET A 1 3.16 4.94 4.32
N ALA A 2 2.03 4.53 3.79
CA ALA A 2 1.90 3.28 3.09
C ALA A 2 2.59 3.36 1.71
N VAL A 3 3.08 2.23 1.23
CA VAL A 3 3.79 2.13 -0.06
C VAL A 3 3.04 1.21 -1.00
N VAL A 4 3.06 1.56 -2.29
CA VAL A 4 2.47 0.72 -3.36
C VAL A 4 3.51 -0.20 -3.97
N ARG A 5 3.33 -1.51 -3.79
CA ARG A 5 4.11 -2.58 -4.43
C ARG A 5 3.24 -3.81 -4.64
N CYS A 6 3.51 -4.60 -5.67
CA CYS A 6 2.91 -5.93 -5.80
C CYS A 6 3.49 -6.89 -4.75
N LYS A 7 2.91 -8.09 -4.66
CA LYS A 7 3.32 -9.13 -3.70
C LYS A 7 4.79 -9.56 -3.87
N ASP A 8 5.27 -9.66 -5.11
CA ASP A 8 6.65 -10.10 -5.41
C ASP A 8 7.70 -9.01 -5.11
N HIS A 9 7.26 -7.75 -5.02
CA HIS A 9 8.11 -6.60 -4.73
C HIS A 9 7.85 -6.03 -3.33
N ALA A 10 7.64 -6.91 -2.35
CA ALA A 10 7.46 -6.52 -0.95
C ALA A 10 8.49 -5.46 -0.53
N PRO A 11 8.05 -4.30 -0.01
CA PRO A 11 8.96 -3.19 0.29
C PRO A 11 9.85 -3.54 1.47
N LYS A 12 11.16 -3.52 1.24
CA LYS A 12 12.17 -3.54 2.29
C LYS A 12 12.48 -2.10 2.66
N GLY A 13 11.68 -1.53 3.56
CA GLY A 13 11.86 -0.14 3.97
C GLY A 13 13.18 0.06 4.71
N ARG A 14 13.87 1.17 4.43
CA ARG A 14 15.12 1.55 5.11
C ARG A 14 14.86 2.13 6.50
N THR A 15 13.75 2.86 6.65
CA THR A 15 13.36 3.59 7.87
C THR A 15 12.04 3.12 8.46
N ARG A 16 11.30 2.25 7.76
CA ARG A 16 10.01 1.69 8.19
C ARG A 16 9.97 0.19 7.91
N THR A 17 9.33 -0.55 8.79
CA THR A 17 9.06 -1.98 8.59
C THR A 17 7.60 -2.14 8.20
N TYR A 18 7.35 -2.64 6.98
CA TYR A 18 6.01 -2.97 6.52
C TYR A 18 5.70 -4.40 6.94
N ILE A 19 4.64 -4.58 7.73
CA ILE A 19 4.32 -5.88 8.35
C ILE A 19 3.10 -6.53 7.71
N ALA A 20 2.32 -5.78 6.95
CA ALA A 20 1.10 -6.24 6.32
C ALA A 20 0.91 -5.56 4.96
N HIS A 21 0.06 -6.16 4.13
CA HIS A 21 -0.46 -5.53 2.94
C HIS A 21 -1.97 -5.69 2.88
N VAL A 22 -2.66 -4.73 2.29
CA VAL A 22 -4.10 -4.79 2.04
C VAL A 22 -4.38 -4.50 0.58
N GLU A 23 -5.51 -5.02 0.11
CA GLU A 23 -5.96 -4.81 -1.26
C GLU A 23 -6.60 -3.42 -1.39
N PRO A 24 -6.26 -2.64 -2.42
CA PRO A 24 -7.00 -1.43 -2.74
C PRO A 24 -8.38 -1.76 -3.32
N ILE A 25 -9.26 -0.76 -3.31
CA ILE A 25 -10.53 -0.84 -4.04
C ILE A 25 -10.27 -1.22 -5.51
N GLY A 26 -11.07 -2.15 -6.03
CA GLY A 26 -10.99 -2.66 -7.40
C GLY A 26 -9.92 -3.73 -7.65
N TYR A 27 -9.09 -4.10 -6.67
CA TYR A 27 -8.09 -5.16 -6.86
C TYR A 27 -8.75 -6.50 -7.28
N PRO A 28 -8.21 -7.22 -8.30
CA PRO A 28 -6.94 -6.99 -8.98
C PRO A 28 -6.97 -5.96 -10.12
N GLU A 29 -8.14 -5.57 -10.63
CA GLU A 29 -8.34 -4.54 -11.67
C GLU A 29 -8.24 -3.11 -11.10
N THR A 30 -7.27 -2.88 -10.22
CA THR A 30 -7.10 -1.61 -9.53
C THR A 30 -6.32 -0.60 -10.37
N ALA A 31 -6.57 0.70 -10.17
CA ALA A 31 -5.76 1.77 -10.72
C ALA A 31 -4.33 1.83 -10.11
N MET A 32 -4.12 1.15 -8.98
CA MET A 32 -2.82 1.10 -8.33
C MET A 32 -1.90 0.07 -8.99
N VAL A 33 -0.75 0.54 -9.49
CA VAL A 33 0.27 -0.31 -10.12
C VAL A 33 1.52 -0.36 -9.25
N CYS A 34 2.22 -1.50 -9.24
CA CYS A 34 3.49 -1.64 -8.53
C CYS A 34 4.49 -0.56 -8.97
N GLY A 35 5.05 0.21 -8.04
CA GLY A 35 6.09 1.21 -8.37
C GLY A 35 7.49 0.63 -8.58
N GLY A 36 7.62 -0.66 -8.89
CA GLY A 36 8.88 -1.28 -9.32
C GLY A 36 9.22 -0.85 -10.74
N LYS A 37 10.47 -0.49 -11.02
CA LYS A 37 10.90 0.16 -12.28
C LYS A 37 10.43 -0.54 -13.57
N HIS A 38 10.33 -1.87 -13.54
CA HIS A 38 9.94 -2.70 -14.68
C HIS A 38 8.76 -3.63 -14.34
N CYS A 39 7.91 -3.22 -13.40
CA CYS A 39 6.78 -4.03 -12.95
C CYS A 39 5.47 -3.28 -13.20
N SER A 40 4.53 -3.95 -13.87
CA SER A 40 3.17 -3.45 -14.12
C SER A 40 2.09 -4.28 -13.41
N ALA A 41 2.50 -5.13 -12.46
CA ALA A 41 1.57 -5.94 -11.69
C ALA A 41 0.68 -5.06 -10.79
N PRO A 42 -0.55 -5.52 -10.48
CA PRO A 42 -1.44 -4.83 -9.53
C PRO A 42 -0.74 -4.52 -8.20
N GLY A 43 -0.88 -3.26 -7.76
CA GLY A 43 -0.29 -2.76 -6.53
C GLY A 43 -1.13 -3.11 -5.31
N LEU A 44 -0.46 -3.50 -4.23
CA LEU A 44 -1.02 -3.62 -2.90
C LEU A 44 -0.64 -2.39 -2.07
N ILE A 45 -1.44 -2.07 -1.04
CA ILE A 45 -1.12 -1.04 -0.06
C ILE A 45 -0.36 -1.73 1.08
N TRP A 46 0.94 -1.45 1.20
CA TRP A 46 1.76 -1.98 2.28
C TRP A 46 1.69 -1.08 3.50
N LEU A 47 1.37 -1.68 4.65
CA LEU A 47 1.14 -1.00 5.92
C LEU A 47 2.27 -1.33 6.90
N ASP A 48 2.71 -0.31 7.63
CA ASP A 48 3.44 -0.52 8.86
C ASP A 48 2.49 -0.88 10.03
N GLU A 49 3.07 -1.12 11.21
CA GLU A 49 2.31 -1.55 12.38
C GLU A 49 1.21 -0.54 12.80
N PRO A 50 1.49 0.76 12.97
CA PRO A 50 0.44 1.75 13.24
C PRO A 50 -0.67 1.79 12.19
N GLU A 51 -0.32 1.69 10.91
CA GLU A 51 -1.31 1.69 9.83
C GLU A 51 -2.15 0.42 9.81
N LYS A 52 -1.56 -0.74 10.14
CA LYS A 52 -2.28 -2.00 10.29
C LYS A 52 -3.31 -1.94 11.42
N VAL A 53 -2.93 -1.37 12.57
CA VAL A 53 -3.88 -1.16 13.69
C VAL A 53 -5.04 -0.26 13.25
N LYS A 54 -4.76 0.84 12.54
CA LYS A 54 -5.82 1.70 12.00
C LYS A 54 -6.75 0.96 11.04
N TYR A 55 -6.18 0.13 10.15
CA TYR A 55 -6.95 -0.72 9.27
C TYR A 55 -7.87 -1.67 10.06
N ASP A 56 -7.35 -2.31 11.10
CA ASP A 56 -8.14 -3.21 11.94
C ASP A 56 -9.26 -2.47 12.70
N CYS A 57 -9.07 -1.18 13.00
CA CYS A 57 -10.09 -0.31 13.57
C CYS A 57 -11.08 0.30 12.56
N GLY A 58 -11.00 -0.06 11.27
CA GLY A 58 -11.95 0.40 10.25
C GLY A 58 -11.47 1.58 9.40
N GLU A 59 -10.27 2.11 9.63
CA GLU A 59 -9.69 3.15 8.74
C GLU A 59 -9.38 2.55 7.37
N ARG A 60 -9.75 3.23 6.30
CA ARG A 60 -9.55 2.73 4.93
C ARG A 60 -8.78 3.69 4.05
N ILE A 61 -8.45 4.89 4.52
CA ILE A 61 -7.72 5.89 3.75
C ILE A 61 -6.33 6.09 4.35
N PHE A 62 -5.30 5.84 3.54
CA PHE A 62 -3.90 5.93 3.97
C PHE A 62 -3.11 6.90 3.09
N ASP A 63 -2.21 7.66 3.71
CA ASP A 63 -1.29 8.54 2.99
C ASP A 63 -0.20 7.71 2.29
N ALA A 64 -0.03 7.97 1.00
CA ALA A 64 1.01 7.34 0.19
C ALA A 64 2.39 7.95 0.47
N PHE A 65 3.42 7.12 0.48
CA PHE A 65 4.81 7.55 0.54
C PHE A 65 5.25 8.13 -0.82
N VAL A 66 4.84 9.36 -1.10
CA VAL A 66 5.21 10.12 -2.30
C VAL A 66 5.52 11.57 -1.93
N ALA A 67 6.20 12.31 -2.82
CA ALA A 67 6.56 13.71 -2.58
C ALA A 67 5.33 14.66 -2.61
N SER A 68 4.23 14.23 -3.23
CA SER A 68 2.96 14.97 -3.29
C SER A 68 1.93 14.38 -2.32
N ALA A 69 0.90 15.15 -1.98
CA ALA A 69 -0.20 14.67 -1.15
C ALA A 69 -1.11 13.72 -1.95
N MET A 70 -0.88 12.41 -1.83
CA MET A 70 -1.73 11.37 -2.41
C MET A 70 -2.22 10.42 -1.31
N LYS A 71 -3.50 10.03 -1.41
CA LYS A 71 -4.12 9.05 -0.52
C LYS A 71 -4.60 7.82 -1.29
N MET A 72 -4.61 6.68 -0.63
CA MET A 72 -5.04 5.39 -1.17
C MET A 72 -6.22 4.88 -0.33
N ARG A 73 -7.17 4.20 -0.99
CA ARG A 73 -8.31 3.58 -0.32
C ARG A 73 -8.22 2.06 -0.38
N ALA A 74 -8.17 1.43 0.79
CA ALA A 74 -8.19 -0.02 0.94
C ALA A 74 -9.62 -0.58 0.90
N LYS A 75 -9.76 -1.88 0.57
CA LYS A 75 -11.02 -2.62 0.71
C LYS A 75 -11.47 -2.70 2.17
N PRO A 76 -12.78 -2.81 2.43
CA PRO A 76 -13.33 -3.08 3.76
C PRO A 76 -12.70 -4.30 4.44
#